data_AF-A0A2E0M1X4-F1
#
_entry.id   AF-A0A2E0M1X4-F1
#
_cell.length_a   1.000
_cell.length_b   1.000
_cell.length_c   1.000
_cell.angle_alpha   90.00
_cell.angle_beta   90.00
_cell.angle_gamma   90.00
#
_symmetry.space_group_name_H-M   'P 1'
#
loop_
_entity.id
_entity.type
_entity.pdbx_description
1 polymer ?
#
loop_
_entity_poly.entity_id
_entity_poly.type
_entity_poly.pdbx_seq_one_letter_code
_entity_poly.pdbx_strand_id
1 'polypeptide(L)'
;MAKSRTTRPKLRNSILPKVGGKSARREPAEVLAPLVIRMAGYAESQLEQSITAAVRRNAAKAIAVAGNDSVLDDLQTRINREAQQLLIDQRPDQADLNQILGAMRIAGDLERIGDYAANIAKRVRPLAEFSDLPQIGAVSRMGRLVRDLLSSVVTAYSRNDLAGAIEAWHRDEDLDDLYTSLHREVLTYMMEDPRNITGYIHILFIAKNVERIGDHATNIAEMVHLIVTGEPFNKVRPTGDDTSDQLIRPADRDKPAGAND
;
A
#
# COMPACT_ATOMS: atom_id res chain seq x y z
N MET A 1 20.73 49.35 46.61
CA MET A 1 21.10 49.21 45.18
C MET A 1 22.44 48.49 45.08
N ALA A 2 22.46 47.22 44.69
CA ALA A 2 23.64 46.52 44.18
C ALA A 2 23.15 45.28 43.40
N LYS A 3 23.39 45.24 42.08
CA LYS A 3 22.90 44.19 41.17
C LYS A 3 23.71 42.91 41.34
N SER A 4 23.04 41.83 41.72
CA SER A 4 23.57 40.46 41.69
C SER A 4 23.84 40.05 40.24
N ARG A 5 25.11 39.76 39.92
CA ARG A 5 25.52 39.17 38.64
C ARG A 5 25.35 37.64 38.74
N THR A 6 24.27 37.13 38.18
CA THR A 6 24.06 35.71 37.93
C THR A 6 25.06 35.23 36.88
N THR A 7 26.09 34.49 37.30
CA THR A 7 27.02 33.77 36.44
C THR A 7 26.31 32.58 35.80
N ARG A 8 26.10 32.64 34.48
CA ARG A 8 25.64 31.48 33.69
C ARG A 8 26.73 30.38 33.69
N PRO A 9 26.39 29.10 33.86
CA PRO A 9 27.37 28.03 33.72
C PRO A 9 27.75 27.88 32.24
N LYS A 10 29.05 27.81 31.96
CA LYS A 10 29.59 27.49 30.64
C LYS A 10 29.15 26.08 30.28
N LEU A 11 28.40 25.94 29.18
CA LEU A 11 28.08 24.64 28.58
C LEU A 11 29.39 23.90 28.31
N ARG A 12 29.53 22.74 28.94
CA ARG A 12 30.62 21.80 28.71
C ARG A 12 30.63 21.44 27.23
N ASN A 13 31.77 21.65 26.57
CA ASN A 13 32.06 21.04 25.28
C ASN A 13 31.79 19.54 25.38
N SER A 14 30.73 19.09 24.72
CA SER A 14 30.44 17.68 24.55
C SER A 14 31.55 17.07 23.69
N ILE A 15 32.28 16.16 24.31
CA ILE A 15 33.28 15.31 23.69
C ILE A 15 32.49 14.30 22.84
N LEU A 16 32.17 14.66 21.60
CA LEU A 16 31.88 13.65 20.59
C LEU A 16 33.21 13.01 20.18
N PRO A 17 33.37 11.67 20.30
CA PRO A 17 34.56 11.02 19.81
C PRO A 17 34.64 11.24 18.29
N LYS A 18 35.81 11.68 17.81
CA LYS A 18 36.13 11.61 16.38
C LYS A 18 36.21 10.13 16.02
N VAL A 19 35.16 9.60 15.39
CA VAL A 19 35.21 8.27 14.77
C VAL A 19 36.06 8.41 13.51
N GLY A 20 37.37 8.26 13.71
CA GLY A 20 38.34 8.04 12.66
C GLY A 20 38.22 6.59 12.19
N GLY A 21 37.47 6.43 11.11
CA GLY A 21 37.50 5.26 10.23
C GLY A 21 36.78 5.70 8.97
N LYS A 22 37.48 5.75 7.83
CA LYS A 22 36.81 5.93 6.53
C LYS A 22 35.97 4.67 6.27
N SER A 23 34.82 4.55 6.94
CA SER A 23 33.76 3.68 6.47
C SER A 23 33.41 4.20 5.08
N ALA A 24 33.48 3.34 4.06
CA ALA A 24 33.10 3.72 2.72
C ALA A 24 31.66 4.28 2.75
N ARG A 25 31.41 5.37 2.01
CA ARG A 25 30.05 5.91 1.81
C ARG A 25 29.17 4.75 1.36
N ARG A 26 28.02 4.57 2.01
CA ARG A 26 27.06 3.52 1.67
C ARG A 26 25.96 4.17 0.87
N GLU A 27 25.82 3.78 -0.39
CA GLU A 27 24.76 4.29 -1.26
C GLU A 27 23.39 3.81 -0.72
N PRO A 28 22.43 4.71 -0.45
CA PRO A 28 21.14 4.32 0.13
C PRO A 28 20.41 3.25 -0.68
N ALA A 29 20.48 3.32 -2.01
CA ALA A 29 19.87 2.33 -2.90
C ALA A 29 20.46 0.92 -2.69
N GLU A 30 21.77 0.79 -2.47
CA GLU A 30 22.43 -0.51 -2.24
C GLU A 30 22.02 -1.13 -0.90
N VAL A 31 21.69 -0.29 0.09
CA VAL A 31 21.30 -0.75 1.44
C VAL A 31 19.80 -1.04 1.51
N LEU A 32 18.96 -0.13 1.01
CA LEU A 32 17.52 -0.15 1.22
C LEU A 32 16.77 -0.93 0.14
N ALA A 33 17.18 -0.85 -1.14
CA ALA A 33 16.44 -1.50 -2.22
C ALA A 33 16.34 -3.03 -2.05
N PRO A 34 17.40 -3.78 -1.66
CA PRO A 34 17.27 -5.21 -1.42
C PRO A 34 16.28 -5.56 -0.31
N LEU A 35 16.17 -4.72 0.73
CA LEU A 35 15.21 -4.92 1.82
C LEU A 35 13.77 -4.66 1.36
N VAL A 36 13.56 -3.58 0.62
CA VAL A 36 12.25 -3.23 0.05
C VAL A 36 11.79 -4.31 -0.94
N ILE A 37 12.66 -4.76 -1.86
CA ILE A 37 12.35 -5.83 -2.82
C ILE A 37 12.01 -7.14 -2.10
N ARG A 38 12.75 -7.46 -1.03
CA ARG A 38 12.44 -8.64 -0.22
C ARG A 38 11.07 -8.51 0.45
N MET A 39 10.75 -7.35 1.02
CA MET A 39 9.46 -7.07 1.64
C MET A 39 8.32 -7.17 0.63
N ALA A 40 8.52 -6.65 -0.59
CA ALA A 40 7.57 -6.75 -1.68
C ALA A 40 7.26 -8.21 -2.05
N GLY A 41 8.28 -9.07 -2.16
CA GLY A 41 8.08 -10.50 -2.41
C GLY A 41 7.26 -11.20 -1.33
N TYR A 42 7.37 -10.80 -0.06
CA TYR A 42 6.51 -11.30 1.02
C TYR A 42 5.06 -10.79 0.86
N ALA A 43 4.87 -9.50 0.57
CA ALA A 43 3.55 -8.91 0.38
C ALA A 43 2.80 -9.55 -0.81
N GLU A 44 3.49 -9.74 -1.95
CA GLU A 44 2.95 -10.44 -3.13
C GLU A 44 2.54 -11.88 -2.81
N SER A 45 3.38 -12.60 -2.06
CA SER A 45 3.08 -13.97 -1.64
C SER A 45 1.87 -14.03 -0.70
N GLN A 46 1.76 -13.11 0.26
CA GLN A 46 0.63 -13.05 1.18
C GLN A 46 -0.68 -12.75 0.44
N LEU A 47 -0.64 -11.83 -0.52
CA LEU A 47 -1.75 -11.52 -1.42
C LEU A 47 -2.18 -12.71 -2.28
N GLU A 48 -1.23 -13.39 -2.94
CA GLU A 48 -1.54 -14.58 -3.73
C GLU A 48 -2.21 -15.65 -2.88
N GLN A 49 -1.68 -15.88 -1.68
CA GLN A 49 -2.19 -16.90 -0.78
C GLN A 49 -3.59 -16.54 -0.25
N SER A 50 -3.85 -15.27 0.07
CA SER A 50 -5.17 -14.79 0.53
C SER A 50 -6.24 -14.93 -0.55
N ILE A 51 -5.94 -14.51 -1.79
CA ILE A 51 -6.85 -14.66 -2.94
C ILE A 51 -7.10 -16.13 -3.22
N THR A 52 -6.05 -16.96 -3.23
CA THR A 52 -6.21 -18.40 -3.43
C THR A 52 -7.09 -19.03 -2.36
N ALA A 53 -6.92 -18.63 -1.09
CA ALA A 53 -7.74 -19.11 0.00
C ALA A 53 -9.21 -18.70 -0.16
N ALA A 54 -9.48 -17.45 -0.56
CA ALA A 54 -10.83 -16.95 -0.83
C ALA A 54 -11.51 -17.67 -2.00
N VAL A 55 -10.83 -17.81 -3.13
CA VAL A 55 -11.37 -18.46 -4.34
C VAL A 55 -11.65 -19.94 -4.08
N ARG A 56 -10.76 -20.64 -3.38
CA ARG A 56 -10.91 -22.07 -3.07
C ARG A 56 -11.68 -22.35 -1.78
N ARG A 57 -12.18 -21.32 -1.09
CA ARG A 57 -12.82 -21.43 0.23
C ARG A 57 -12.01 -22.25 1.24
N ASN A 58 -10.68 -22.12 1.18
CA ASN A 58 -9.76 -22.89 2.02
C ASN A 58 -9.50 -22.16 3.34
N ALA A 59 -10.30 -22.47 4.37
CA ALA A 59 -10.18 -21.87 5.69
C ALA A 59 -8.83 -22.14 6.37
N ALA A 60 -8.23 -23.32 6.20
CA ALA A 60 -6.93 -23.64 6.79
C ALA A 60 -5.82 -22.75 6.22
N LYS A 61 -5.81 -22.56 4.89
CA LYS A 61 -4.88 -21.63 4.21
C LYS A 61 -5.11 -20.19 4.66
N ALA A 62 -6.38 -19.78 4.82
CA ALA A 62 -6.71 -18.44 5.27
C ALA A 62 -6.19 -18.14 6.70
N ILE A 63 -6.32 -19.10 7.62
CA ILE A 63 -5.80 -18.97 8.99
C ILE A 63 -4.27 -18.81 8.97
N ALA A 64 -3.58 -19.61 8.17
CA ALA A 64 -2.13 -19.50 8.04
C ALA A 64 -1.69 -18.12 7.50
N VAL A 65 -2.38 -17.61 6.48
CA VAL A 65 -2.08 -16.29 5.88
C VAL A 65 -2.31 -15.15 6.86
N ALA A 66 -3.43 -15.19 7.61
CA ALA A 66 -3.78 -14.16 8.58
C ALA A 66 -2.89 -14.17 9.84
N GLY A 67 -2.06 -15.21 10.03
CA GLY A 67 -1.10 -15.31 11.14
C GLY A 67 0.32 -14.89 10.77
N ASN A 68 0.59 -14.54 9.52
CA ASN A 68 1.94 -14.24 9.01
C ASN A 68 2.30 -12.74 8.99
N ASP A 69 1.54 -11.89 9.68
CA ASP A 69 1.68 -10.42 9.61
C ASP A 69 3.06 -9.92 10.11
N SER A 70 3.68 -10.59 11.09
CA SER A 70 4.90 -10.09 11.74
C SER A 70 6.13 -9.95 10.83
N VAL A 71 6.19 -10.68 9.72
CA VAL A 71 7.36 -10.64 8.82
C VAL A 71 7.46 -9.31 8.09
N LEU A 72 6.32 -8.74 7.68
CA LEU A 72 6.28 -7.44 7.00
C LEU A 72 6.60 -6.32 7.99
N ASP A 73 6.03 -6.37 9.20
CA ASP A 73 6.31 -5.42 10.29
C ASP A 73 7.81 -5.39 10.64
N ASP A 74 8.44 -6.56 10.76
CA ASP A 74 9.86 -6.69 11.06
C ASP A 74 10.73 -6.12 9.93
N LEU A 75 10.36 -6.36 8.67
CA LEU A 75 11.07 -5.81 7.51
C LEU A 75 10.90 -4.30 7.40
N GLN A 76 9.70 -3.78 7.62
CA GLN A 76 9.44 -2.34 7.66
C GLN A 76 10.26 -1.66 8.75
N THR A 77 10.25 -2.25 9.95
CA THR A 77 11.05 -1.77 11.09
C THR A 77 12.54 -1.78 10.76
N ARG A 78 13.03 -2.83 10.09
CA ARG A 78 14.42 -2.91 9.66
C ARG A 78 14.76 -1.83 8.62
N ILE A 79 13.93 -1.63 7.60
CA ILE A 79 14.12 -0.60 6.58
C ILE A 79 14.20 0.79 7.24
N ASN A 80 13.28 1.08 8.17
CA ASN A 80 13.27 2.34 8.90
C ASN A 80 14.53 2.55 9.75
N ARG A 81 15.05 1.49 10.39
CA ARG A 81 16.31 1.57 11.16
C ARG A 81 17.52 1.84 10.26
N GLU A 82 17.64 1.13 9.14
CA GLU A 82 18.74 1.35 8.19
C GLU A 82 18.67 2.75 7.57
N ALA A 83 17.46 3.21 7.21
CA ALA A 83 17.23 4.57 6.72
C ALA A 83 17.66 5.63 7.74
N GLN A 84 17.28 5.48 9.01
CA GLN A 84 17.73 6.37 10.09
C GLN A 84 19.24 6.35 10.26
N GLN A 85 19.86 5.17 10.18
CA GLN A 85 21.32 5.03 10.29
C GLN A 85 22.03 5.75 9.14
N LEU A 86 21.53 5.65 7.91
CA LEU A 86 22.07 6.37 6.75
C LEU A 86 21.98 7.90 6.93
N LEU A 87 20.89 8.40 7.52
CA LEU A 87 20.70 9.82 7.82
C LEU A 87 21.65 10.32 8.93
N ILE A 88 21.98 9.47 9.90
CA ILE A 88 22.88 9.82 11.02
C ILE A 88 24.35 9.77 10.59
N ASP A 89 24.73 8.71 9.87
CA ASP A 89 26.13 8.44 9.53
C ASP A 89 26.66 9.32 8.40
N GLN A 90 25.77 9.84 7.55
CA GLN A 90 26.13 10.50 6.30
C GLN A 90 25.51 11.89 6.22
N ARG A 91 26.03 12.74 5.33
CA ARG A 91 25.37 13.97 4.90
C ARG A 91 24.80 13.72 3.51
N PRO A 92 23.59 13.11 3.41
CA PRO A 92 23.01 12.76 2.13
C PRO A 92 22.75 14.02 1.30
N ASP A 93 22.99 13.92 0.00
CA ASP A 93 22.50 14.92 -0.95
C ASP A 93 20.99 14.73 -1.22
N GLN A 94 20.43 15.52 -2.14
CA GLN A 94 19.00 15.44 -2.45
C GLN A 94 18.59 14.07 -3.03
N ALA A 95 19.44 13.47 -3.87
CA ALA A 95 19.14 12.17 -4.47
C ALA A 95 19.14 11.07 -3.41
N ASP A 96 20.13 11.09 -2.51
CA ASP A 96 20.18 10.20 -1.36
C ASP A 96 18.94 10.35 -0.46
N LEU A 97 18.52 11.58 -0.17
CA LEU A 97 17.32 11.84 0.65
C LEU A 97 16.06 11.28 -0.01
N ASN A 98 15.91 11.44 -1.33
CA ASN A 98 14.78 10.90 -2.06
C ASN A 98 14.75 9.37 -2.00
N GLN A 99 15.91 8.71 -2.15
CA GLN A 99 16.03 7.25 -1.99
C GLN A 99 15.66 6.80 -0.58
N ILE A 100 16.18 7.47 0.46
CA ILE A 100 15.92 7.12 1.86
C ILE A 100 14.43 7.26 2.20
N LEU A 101 13.86 8.44 1.92
CA LEU A 101 12.46 8.74 2.26
C LEU A 101 11.48 7.92 1.41
N GLY A 102 11.80 7.74 0.12
CA GLY A 102 11.02 6.91 -0.80
C GLY A 102 10.98 5.45 -0.33
N ALA A 103 12.12 4.86 0.03
CA ALA A 103 12.18 3.50 0.56
C ALA A 103 11.36 3.33 1.86
N MET A 104 11.42 4.30 2.78
CA MET A 104 10.60 4.27 4.00
C MET A 104 9.10 4.33 3.69
N ARG A 105 8.69 5.18 2.75
CA ARG A 105 7.28 5.31 2.35
C ARG A 105 6.77 4.07 1.64
N ILE A 106 7.54 3.53 0.69
CA ILE A 106 7.23 2.27 0.00
C ILE A 106 7.11 1.12 1.01
N ALA A 107 7.99 1.05 2.02
CA ALA A 107 7.87 0.05 3.08
C ALA A 107 6.55 0.18 3.87
N GLY A 108 6.06 1.40 4.09
CA GLY A 108 4.73 1.66 4.62
C GLY A 108 3.61 1.12 3.73
N ASP A 109 3.65 1.42 2.43
CA ASP A 109 2.66 0.93 1.48
C ASP A 109 2.65 -0.60 1.39
N LEU A 110 3.82 -1.25 1.43
CA LEU A 110 3.95 -2.72 1.43
C LEU A 110 3.39 -3.39 2.70
N GLU A 111 3.54 -2.76 3.86
CA GLU A 111 2.92 -3.26 5.11
C GLU A 111 1.40 -3.18 5.02
N ARG A 112 0.86 -2.06 4.52
CA ARG A 112 -0.59 -1.91 4.29
C ARG A 112 -1.15 -2.94 3.31
N ILE A 113 -0.38 -3.29 2.27
CA ILE A 113 -0.75 -4.36 1.34
C ILE A 113 -0.86 -5.70 2.08
N GLY A 114 0.08 -6.01 2.97
CA GLY A 114 0.04 -7.20 3.83
C GLY A 114 -1.22 -7.24 4.71
N ASP A 115 -1.51 -6.13 5.38
CA ASP A 115 -2.71 -5.95 6.20
C ASP A 115 -4.00 -6.22 5.41
N TYR A 116 -4.11 -5.68 4.20
CA TYR A 116 -5.27 -5.92 3.34
C TYR A 116 -5.34 -7.37 2.87
N ALA A 117 -4.21 -8.01 2.57
CA ALA A 117 -4.16 -9.44 2.28
C ALA A 117 -4.63 -10.30 3.48
N ALA A 118 -4.23 -9.95 4.70
CA ALA A 118 -4.71 -10.60 5.92
C ALA A 118 -6.21 -10.38 6.12
N ASN A 119 -6.72 -9.18 5.82
CA ASN A 119 -8.15 -8.88 5.89
C ASN A 119 -8.98 -9.69 4.88
N ILE A 120 -8.47 -9.91 3.67
CA ILE A 120 -9.07 -10.84 2.70
C ILE A 120 -9.15 -12.25 3.31
N ALA A 121 -8.04 -12.74 3.88
CA ALA A 121 -7.98 -14.07 4.50
C ALA A 121 -8.99 -14.23 5.65
N LYS A 122 -9.16 -13.20 6.50
CA LYS A 122 -10.14 -13.18 7.60
C LYS A 122 -11.60 -13.34 7.11
N ARG A 123 -11.90 -13.01 5.85
CA ARG A 123 -13.24 -13.17 5.25
C ARG A 123 -13.50 -14.57 4.69
N VAL A 124 -12.48 -15.42 4.53
CA VAL A 124 -12.62 -16.75 3.89
C VAL A 124 -13.53 -17.70 4.68
N ARG A 125 -13.35 -17.77 6.01
CA ARG A 125 -14.14 -18.67 6.86
C ARG A 125 -15.64 -18.35 6.83
N PRO A 126 -16.10 -17.13 7.12
CA PRO A 126 -17.54 -16.84 7.04
C PRO A 126 -18.08 -16.97 5.61
N LEU A 127 -17.25 -16.66 4.60
CA LEU A 127 -17.62 -16.85 3.20
C LEU A 127 -17.81 -18.35 2.83
N ALA A 128 -17.13 -19.28 3.50
CA ALA A 128 -17.25 -20.72 3.22
C ALA A 128 -18.62 -21.32 3.58
N GLU A 129 -19.41 -20.64 4.44
CA GLU A 129 -20.77 -21.06 4.82
C GLU A 129 -21.80 -20.84 3.69
N PHE A 130 -21.42 -20.17 2.60
CA PHE A 130 -22.29 -19.85 1.48
C PHE A 130 -21.90 -20.65 0.24
N SER A 131 -22.74 -21.60 -0.13
CA SER A 131 -22.74 -22.30 -1.41
C SER A 131 -23.44 -21.41 -2.45
N ASP A 132 -22.79 -21.13 -3.59
CA ASP A 132 -23.29 -20.34 -4.73
C ASP A 132 -23.08 -18.83 -4.68
N LEU A 133 -21.81 -18.43 -4.92
CA LEU A 133 -21.44 -17.04 -5.18
C LEU A 133 -20.55 -16.95 -6.43
N PRO A 134 -21.12 -16.94 -7.65
CA PRO A 134 -20.36 -17.00 -8.91
C PRO A 134 -19.38 -15.83 -9.11
N GLN A 135 -19.63 -14.70 -8.45
CA GLN A 135 -18.82 -13.48 -8.47
C GLN A 135 -17.44 -13.66 -7.83
N ILE A 136 -17.18 -14.79 -7.16
CA ILE A 136 -15.83 -15.16 -6.73
C ILE A 136 -14.85 -15.25 -7.91
N GLY A 137 -15.35 -15.51 -9.13
CA GLY A 137 -14.54 -15.47 -10.35
C GLY A 137 -14.01 -14.07 -10.69
N ALA A 138 -14.79 -13.01 -10.42
CA ALA A 138 -14.35 -11.63 -10.61
C ALA A 138 -13.26 -11.25 -9.59
N VAL A 139 -13.42 -11.66 -8.32
CA VAL A 139 -12.37 -11.51 -7.30
C VAL A 139 -11.06 -12.19 -7.73
N SER A 140 -11.14 -13.36 -8.36
CA SER A 140 -9.95 -14.03 -8.90
C SER A 140 -9.28 -13.23 -10.02
N ARG A 141 -10.06 -12.55 -10.89
CA ARG A 141 -9.53 -11.65 -11.93
C ARG A 141 -8.86 -10.42 -11.33
N MET A 142 -9.53 -9.74 -10.39
CA MET A 142 -8.97 -8.59 -9.67
C MET A 142 -7.66 -8.97 -8.98
N GLY A 143 -7.64 -10.13 -8.31
CA GLY A 143 -6.45 -10.66 -7.65
C GLY A 143 -5.26 -10.91 -8.58
N ARG A 144 -5.49 -11.17 -9.88
CA ARG A 144 -4.40 -11.25 -10.87
C ARG A 144 -3.92 -9.86 -11.27
N LEU A 145 -4.84 -8.96 -11.61
CA LEU A 145 -4.51 -7.59 -12.00
C LEU A 145 -3.67 -6.89 -10.94
N VAL A 146 -4.10 -6.92 -9.68
CA VAL A 146 -3.38 -6.25 -8.59
C VAL A 146 -1.99 -6.85 -8.32
N ARG A 147 -1.81 -8.15 -8.55
CA ARG A 147 -0.50 -8.82 -8.43
C ARG A 147 0.43 -8.38 -9.55
N ASP A 148 -0.09 -8.31 -10.76
CA ASP A 148 0.68 -7.86 -11.92
C ASP A 148 1.07 -6.38 -11.76
N LEU A 149 0.17 -5.54 -11.23
CA LEU A 149 0.46 -4.15 -10.86
C LEU A 149 1.56 -4.06 -9.82
N LEU A 150 1.44 -4.77 -8.70
CA LEU A 150 2.44 -4.78 -7.64
C LEU A 150 3.82 -5.23 -8.14
N SER A 151 3.86 -6.30 -8.93
CA SER A 151 5.10 -6.81 -9.53
C SER A 151 5.73 -5.81 -10.51
N SER A 152 4.90 -5.10 -11.29
CA SER A 152 5.35 -4.07 -12.22
C SER A 152 5.98 -2.88 -11.49
N VAL A 153 5.34 -2.37 -10.42
CA VAL A 153 5.88 -1.22 -9.67
C VAL A 153 7.13 -1.58 -8.87
N VAL A 154 7.23 -2.80 -8.35
CA VAL A 154 8.44 -3.30 -7.66
C VAL A 154 9.59 -3.47 -8.65
N THR A 155 9.29 -3.99 -9.85
CA THR A 155 10.29 -4.07 -10.94
C THR A 155 10.76 -2.67 -11.32
N ALA A 156 9.83 -1.73 -11.48
CA ALA A 156 10.15 -0.34 -11.80
C ALA A 156 11.04 0.30 -10.74
N TYR A 157 10.70 0.13 -9.46
CA TYR A 157 11.54 0.57 -8.33
C TYR A 157 12.94 -0.02 -8.38
N SER A 158 13.07 -1.35 -8.58
CA SER A 158 14.37 -2.03 -8.60
C SER A 158 15.32 -1.55 -9.71
N ARG A 159 14.76 -0.98 -10.78
CA ARG A 159 15.49 -0.54 -11.99
C ARG A 159 15.55 0.97 -12.14
N ASN A 160 14.95 1.73 -11.22
CA ASN A 160 14.72 3.18 -11.39
C ASN A 160 14.00 3.48 -12.72
N ASP A 161 13.07 2.62 -13.13
CA ASP A 161 12.37 2.70 -14.41
C ASP A 161 11.12 3.58 -14.29
N LEU A 162 11.29 4.86 -14.64
CA LEU A 162 10.22 5.85 -14.63
C LEU A 162 9.07 5.49 -15.57
N ALA A 163 9.38 4.95 -16.76
CA ALA A 163 8.36 4.64 -17.75
C ALA A 163 7.49 3.47 -17.28
N GLY A 164 8.12 2.42 -16.74
CA GLY A 164 7.43 1.28 -16.15
C GLY A 164 6.55 1.67 -14.95
N ALA A 165 7.00 2.61 -14.11
CA ALA A 165 6.18 3.11 -13.00
C ALA A 165 4.93 3.84 -13.50
N ILE A 166 5.06 4.73 -14.49
CA ILE A 166 3.93 5.47 -15.06
C ILE A 166 2.95 4.54 -15.78
N GLU A 167 3.45 3.54 -16.50
CA GLU A 167 2.60 2.53 -17.14
C GLU A 167 1.79 1.74 -16.11
N ALA A 168 2.44 1.28 -15.04
CA ALA A 168 1.76 0.56 -13.97
C ALA A 168 0.70 1.44 -13.27
N TRP A 169 0.99 2.72 -13.05
CA TRP A 169 0.03 3.67 -12.49
C TRP A 169 -1.23 3.82 -13.37
N HIS A 170 -1.07 3.86 -14.70
CA HIS A 170 -2.22 3.93 -15.62
C HIS A 170 -3.04 2.63 -15.65
N ARG A 171 -2.39 1.47 -15.53
CA ARG A 171 -3.06 0.16 -15.56
C ARG A 171 -3.96 -0.12 -14.36
N ASP A 172 -3.87 0.69 -13.31
CA ASP A 172 -4.75 0.57 -12.14
C ASP A 172 -6.22 0.92 -12.48
N GLU A 173 -6.46 1.71 -13.53
CA GLU A 173 -7.80 1.98 -14.07
C GLU A 173 -8.55 0.68 -14.43
N ASP A 174 -7.86 -0.34 -14.95
CA ASP A 174 -8.45 -1.65 -15.24
C ASP A 174 -8.96 -2.37 -13.98
N LEU A 175 -8.30 -2.14 -12.83
CA LEU A 175 -8.67 -2.72 -11.55
C LEU A 175 -9.91 -2.02 -10.98
N ASP A 176 -9.94 -0.68 -11.06
CA ASP A 176 -11.07 0.15 -10.65
C ASP A 176 -12.34 -0.19 -11.44
N ASP A 177 -12.23 -0.27 -12.77
CA ASP A 177 -13.36 -0.64 -13.65
C ASP A 177 -13.93 -2.02 -13.30
N LEU A 178 -13.05 -2.99 -13.01
CA LEU A 178 -13.46 -4.32 -12.61
C LEU A 178 -14.10 -4.33 -11.21
N TYR A 179 -13.59 -3.53 -10.27
CA TYR A 179 -14.19 -3.35 -8.96
C TYR A 179 -15.61 -2.76 -9.07
N THR A 180 -15.78 -1.67 -9.83
CA THR A 180 -17.07 -1.01 -10.06
C THR A 180 -18.07 -1.96 -10.71
N SER A 181 -17.63 -2.72 -11.72
CA SER A 181 -18.46 -3.73 -12.38
C SER A 181 -18.92 -4.82 -11.42
N LEU A 182 -17.99 -5.36 -10.63
CA LEU A 182 -18.31 -6.37 -9.60
C LEU A 182 -19.27 -5.82 -8.54
N HIS A 183 -19.09 -4.57 -8.12
CA HIS A 183 -19.96 -3.93 -7.14
C HIS A 183 -21.41 -3.90 -7.63
N ARG A 184 -21.64 -3.41 -8.85
CA ARG A 184 -22.99 -3.32 -9.46
C ARG A 184 -23.62 -4.71 -9.67
N GLU A 185 -22.81 -5.67 -10.11
CA GLU A 185 -23.24 -7.06 -10.28
C GLU A 185 -23.74 -7.62 -8.95
N VAL A 186 -22.92 -7.53 -7.90
CA VAL A 186 -23.24 -8.05 -6.56
C VAL A 186 -24.54 -7.43 -6.00
N LEU A 187 -24.75 -6.13 -6.17
CA LEU A 187 -26.00 -5.48 -5.73
C LEU A 187 -27.24 -6.06 -6.43
N THR A 188 -27.13 -6.35 -7.73
CA THR A 188 -28.22 -6.97 -8.49
C THR A 188 -28.57 -8.34 -7.90
N TYR A 189 -27.58 -9.18 -7.63
CA TYR A 189 -27.81 -10.50 -7.04
C TYR A 189 -28.33 -10.45 -5.60
N MET A 190 -27.95 -9.44 -4.81
CA MET A 190 -28.53 -9.19 -3.49
C MET A 190 -30.03 -8.89 -3.57
N MET A 191 -30.47 -8.17 -4.62
CA MET A 191 -31.88 -7.84 -4.86
C MET A 191 -32.68 -9.03 -5.39
N GLU A 192 -32.05 -9.89 -6.20
CA GLU A 192 -32.66 -11.11 -6.74
C GLU A 192 -32.92 -12.17 -5.65
N ASP A 193 -31.96 -12.41 -4.76
CA ASP A 193 -32.13 -13.32 -3.62
C ASP A 193 -31.54 -12.74 -2.32
N PRO A 194 -32.39 -12.12 -1.48
CA PRO A 194 -31.96 -11.52 -0.21
C PRO A 194 -31.29 -12.49 0.77
N ARG A 195 -31.49 -13.81 0.62
CA ARG A 195 -30.85 -14.81 1.51
C ARG A 195 -29.33 -14.83 1.36
N ASN A 196 -28.81 -14.38 0.22
CA ASN A 196 -27.38 -14.37 -0.08
C ASN A 196 -26.67 -13.05 0.28
N ILE A 197 -27.40 -12.05 0.80
CA ILE A 197 -26.85 -10.71 1.12
C ILE A 197 -25.58 -10.81 1.96
N THR A 198 -25.56 -11.62 3.02
CA THR A 198 -24.39 -11.77 3.90
C THR A 198 -23.17 -12.32 3.16
N GLY A 199 -23.35 -13.32 2.30
CA GLY A 199 -22.27 -13.88 1.48
C GLY A 199 -21.70 -12.85 0.49
N TYR A 200 -22.59 -12.07 -0.13
CA TYR A 200 -22.21 -11.00 -1.04
C TYR A 200 -21.52 -9.82 -0.37
N ILE A 201 -21.88 -9.47 0.87
CA ILE A 201 -21.15 -8.49 1.68
C ILE A 201 -19.70 -8.92 1.89
N HIS A 202 -19.45 -10.21 2.14
CA HIS A 202 -18.08 -10.71 2.26
C HIS A 202 -17.30 -10.59 0.94
N ILE A 203 -17.95 -10.81 -0.21
CA ILE A 203 -17.34 -10.58 -1.53
C ILE A 203 -16.98 -9.11 -1.72
N LEU A 204 -17.89 -8.17 -1.42
CA LEU A 204 -17.60 -6.74 -1.54
C LEU A 204 -16.44 -6.32 -0.65
N PHE A 205 -16.37 -6.83 0.58
CA PHE A 205 -15.23 -6.56 1.46
C PHE A 205 -13.93 -7.11 0.89
N ILE A 206 -13.91 -8.32 0.33
CA ILE A 206 -12.71 -8.86 -0.31
C ILE A 206 -12.32 -7.98 -1.50
N ALA A 207 -13.27 -7.67 -2.39
CA ALA A 207 -13.04 -6.83 -3.57
C ALA A 207 -12.48 -5.45 -3.20
N LYS A 208 -13.04 -4.78 -2.18
CA LYS A 208 -12.52 -3.48 -1.72
C LYS A 208 -11.12 -3.58 -1.10
N ASN A 209 -10.78 -4.68 -0.44
CA ASN A 209 -9.39 -4.85 0.02
C ASN A 209 -8.43 -5.07 -1.17
N VAL A 210 -8.88 -5.71 -2.25
CA VAL A 210 -8.07 -5.84 -3.47
C VAL A 210 -7.87 -4.50 -4.16
N GLU A 211 -8.91 -3.68 -4.28
CA GLU A 211 -8.80 -2.32 -4.83
C GLU A 211 -7.86 -1.43 -4.00
N ARG A 212 -7.96 -1.45 -2.66
CA ARG A 212 -7.01 -0.72 -1.79
C ARG A 212 -5.56 -1.14 -1.97
N ILE A 213 -5.31 -2.40 -2.32
CA ILE A 213 -3.95 -2.85 -2.66
C ILE A 213 -3.48 -2.22 -3.97
N GLY A 214 -4.38 -2.04 -4.94
CA GLY A 214 -4.14 -1.25 -6.16
C GLY A 214 -3.73 0.19 -5.84
N ASP A 215 -4.47 0.87 -4.95
CA ASP A 215 -4.11 2.21 -4.45
C ASP A 215 -2.67 2.26 -3.94
N HIS A 216 -2.28 1.31 -3.08
CA HIS A 216 -0.91 1.27 -2.58
C HIS A 216 0.12 0.94 -3.66
N ALA A 217 -0.22 0.13 -4.67
CA ALA A 217 0.66 -0.06 -5.83
C ALA A 217 0.87 1.26 -6.60
N THR A 218 -0.19 2.07 -6.79
CA THR A 218 -0.06 3.39 -7.41
C THR A 218 0.78 4.36 -6.57
N ASN A 219 0.62 4.36 -5.24
CA ASN A 219 1.48 5.14 -4.34
C ASN A 219 2.96 4.77 -4.50
N ILE A 220 3.25 3.48 -4.64
CA ILE A 220 4.62 3.00 -4.89
C ILE A 220 5.12 3.52 -6.25
N ALA A 221 4.31 3.47 -7.30
CA ALA A 221 4.68 4.03 -8.61
C ALA A 221 4.99 5.54 -8.53
N GLU A 222 4.18 6.31 -7.80
CA GLU A 222 4.42 7.74 -7.55
C GLU A 222 5.72 7.98 -6.77
N MET A 223 6.06 7.08 -5.83
CA MET A 223 7.34 7.15 -5.13
C MET A 223 8.52 6.83 -6.05
N VAL A 224 8.38 5.89 -6.98
CA VAL A 224 9.42 5.66 -8.01
C VAL A 224 9.61 6.92 -8.85
N HIS A 225 8.53 7.60 -9.25
CA HIS A 225 8.62 8.88 -9.96
C HIS A 225 9.42 9.92 -9.15
N LEU A 226 9.07 10.12 -7.88
CA LEU A 226 9.77 11.05 -6.99
C LEU A 226 11.26 10.69 -6.83
N ILE A 227 11.56 9.40 -6.67
CA ILE A 227 12.93 8.91 -6.52
C ILE A 227 13.77 9.23 -7.78
N VAL A 228 13.22 9.01 -8.97
CA VAL A 228 13.94 9.19 -10.24
C VAL A 228 14.04 10.65 -10.66
N THR A 229 12.97 11.42 -10.50
CA THR A 229 12.88 12.80 -11.01
C THR A 229 13.24 13.86 -9.98
N GLY A 230 13.10 13.54 -8.69
CA GLY A 230 13.18 14.48 -7.59
C GLY A 230 11.91 15.31 -7.36
N GLU A 231 10.87 15.10 -8.16
CA GLU A 231 9.63 15.88 -8.10
C GLU A 231 8.41 14.98 -7.81
N PRO A 232 7.42 15.49 -7.05
CA PRO A 232 6.19 14.74 -6.80
C PRO A 232 5.41 14.54 -8.09
N PHE A 233 4.74 13.39 -8.19
CA PHE A 233 3.87 13.10 -9.32
C PHE A 233 2.56 13.89 -9.19
N ASN A 234 2.41 14.98 -9.93
CA ASN A 234 1.28 15.92 -9.80
C ASN A 234 0.16 15.69 -10.84
N LYS A 235 -0.15 14.42 -11.17
CA LYS A 235 -1.32 14.12 -12.01
C LYS A 235 -2.51 13.76 -11.13
N VAL A 236 -3.69 14.27 -11.52
CA VAL A 236 -4.95 13.80 -10.94
C VAL A 236 -5.10 12.35 -11.36
N ARG A 237 -5.29 11.46 -10.37
CA ARG A 237 -5.56 10.04 -10.62
C ARG A 237 -6.81 9.92 -11.49
N PRO A 238 -6.82 9.10 -12.56
CA PRO A 238 -8.05 8.72 -13.23
C PRO A 238 -8.91 8.00 -12.18
N THR A 239 -9.90 8.69 -11.63
CA THR A 239 -10.85 8.07 -10.71
C THR A 239 -11.92 7.40 -11.55
N GLY A 240 -11.84 6.06 -11.65
CA GLY A 240 -12.93 5.22 -12.19
C GLY A 240 -13.99 4.84 -11.15
N ASP A 241 -13.73 5.13 -9.86
CA ASP A 241 -14.65 4.83 -8.75
C ASP A 241 -15.80 5.85 -8.66
N ASP A 242 -16.84 5.65 -9.46
CA ASP A 242 -18.11 6.39 -9.40
C ASP A 242 -19.11 5.79 -8.39
N THR A 243 -18.70 4.84 -7.55
CA THR A 243 -19.64 4.18 -6.61
C THR A 243 -20.22 5.17 -5.59
N SER A 244 -19.45 6.20 -5.21
CA SER A 244 -19.91 7.29 -4.35
C SER A 244 -20.93 8.20 -5.04
N ASP A 245 -20.77 8.49 -6.34
CA ASP A 245 -21.69 9.28 -7.15
C ASP A 245 -22.99 8.54 -7.51
N GLN A 246 -22.96 7.21 -7.45
CA GLN A 246 -24.13 6.35 -7.68
C GLN A 246 -25.11 6.34 -6.51
N LEU A 247 -24.68 6.68 -5.29
CA LEU A 247 -25.55 6.80 -4.12
C LEU A 247 -26.29 8.14 -4.05
N ILE A 248 -25.91 9.10 -4.90
CA ILE A 248 -26.61 10.39 -5.05
C ILE A 248 -27.88 10.13 -5.87
N ARG A 249 -29.05 10.27 -5.23
CA ARG A 249 -30.34 10.22 -5.94
C ARG A 249 -30.33 11.22 -7.09
N PRO A 250 -30.94 10.93 -8.25
CA PRO A 250 -30.99 11.88 -9.37
C PRO A 250 -31.48 13.29 -8.97
N ALA A 251 -32.36 13.37 -7.96
CA ALA A 251 -32.90 14.62 -7.42
C ALA A 251 -31.90 15.47 -6.59
N ASP A 252 -30.78 14.89 -6.18
CA ASP A 252 -29.76 15.55 -5.35
C ASP A 252 -28.50 15.95 -6.14
N ARG A 253 -28.42 15.58 -7.44
CA ARG A 253 -27.28 15.93 -8.32
C ARG A 253 -27.20 17.42 -8.66
N ASP A 254 -28.33 18.12 -8.64
CA ASP A 254 -28.43 19.56 -8.99
C ASP A 254 -28.50 20.48 -7.75
N LYS A 255 -28.36 19.96 -6.53
CA LYS A 255 -28.33 20.81 -5.34
C LYS A 255 -26.92 21.38 -5.13
N PRO A 256 -26.75 22.72 -5.09
CA PRO A 256 -25.46 23.30 -4.73
C PRO A 256 -25.09 22.88 -3.31
N ALA A 257 -23.86 22.41 -3.14
CA ALA A 257 -23.32 22.05 -1.84
C ALA A 257 -23.40 23.26 -0.89
N GLY A 258 -24.27 23.19 0.14
CA GLY A 258 -24.35 24.21 1.19
C GLY A 258 -25.72 24.82 1.49
N ALA A 259 -26.81 24.40 0.84
CA ALA A 259 -28.15 24.81 1.27
C ALA A 259 -28.69 23.86 2.36
N ASN A 260 -28.38 24.17 3.62
CA ASN A 260 -29.14 23.64 4.76
C ASN A 260 -30.42 24.45 4.91
N ASP A 261 -31.56 23.77 4.99
CA ASP A 261 -32.78 24.28 5.65
C ASP A 261 -32.58 24.36 7.17
#